data_AF-A0A840FPV9-F1
#
_entry.id   AF-A0A840FPV9-F1
#
_cell.length_a   1.000
_cell.length_b   1.000
_cell.length_c   1.000
_cell.angle_alpha   90.00
_cell.angle_beta   90.00
_cell.angle_gamma   90.00
#
_symmetry.space_group_name_H-M   'P 1'
#
loop_
_entity.id
_entity.type
_entity.pdbx_description
1 polymer ?
#
loop_
_entity_poly.entity_id
_entity_poly.type
_entity_poly.pdbx_seq_one_letter_code
_entity_poly.pdbx_strand_id
1 'polypeptide(L)'
;MRTALLVALWLCAAAGHGTAGAAEGVAISNLAPGVQPADAVNVGQLSQTGAVLRDVERVAYSGTAMAVAMTAAYVPALQPGEKTVGLAFGSYRGYTAVSLGFRTLSDDGRTAWGMTLASAGRDWGFNAGIGWKLPRGGER
;
A
#
# COMPACT_ATOMS: atom_id res chain seq x y z
N MET A 1 55.31 -12.47 -40.76
CA MET A 1 54.10 -11.93 -41.44
C MET A 1 52.77 -12.48 -40.92
N ARG A 2 52.69 -13.68 -40.31
CA ARG A 2 51.42 -14.28 -39.83
C ARG A 2 50.86 -13.70 -38.51
N THR A 3 51.67 -13.06 -37.68
CA THR A 3 51.26 -12.48 -36.39
C THR A 3 50.51 -11.15 -36.51
N ALA A 4 50.85 -10.30 -37.49
CA ALA A 4 50.16 -9.04 -37.72
C ALA A 4 48.72 -9.26 -38.25
N LEU A 5 48.50 -10.31 -39.05
CA LEU A 5 47.19 -10.64 -39.60
C LEU A 5 46.21 -11.13 -38.52
N LEU A 6 46.69 -11.88 -37.53
CA LEU A 6 45.87 -12.38 -36.41
C LEU A 6 45.45 -11.27 -35.45
N VAL A 7 46.33 -10.29 -35.18
CA VAL A 7 46.00 -9.12 -34.35
C VAL A 7 44.99 -8.21 -35.06
N ALA A 8 45.16 -8.01 -36.38
CA ALA A 8 44.19 -7.25 -37.17
C ALA A 8 42.82 -7.94 -37.25
N LEU A 9 42.78 -9.27 -37.35
CA LEU A 9 41.53 -10.04 -37.35
C LEU A 9 40.81 -9.98 -35.99
N TRP A 10 41.56 -9.97 -34.88
CA TRP A 10 41.00 -9.89 -33.53
C TRP A 10 40.47 -8.48 -33.22
N LEU A 11 41.14 -7.44 -33.71
CA LEU A 11 40.71 -6.05 -33.52
C LEU A 11 39.40 -5.73 -34.24
N CYS A 12 39.09 -6.40 -35.36
CA CYS A 12 37.84 -6.21 -36.10
C CYS A 12 36.63 -6.93 -35.46
N ALA A 13 36.82 -7.89 -34.56
CA ALA A 13 35.72 -8.65 -33.94
C ALA A 13 35.12 -7.98 -32.69
N ALA A 14 35.77 -6.95 -32.14
CA ALA A 14 35.31 -6.23 -30.94
C ALA A 14 34.37 -5.05 -31.23
N ALA A 15 34.11 -4.73 -32.50
CA ALA A 15 33.23 -3.64 -32.90
C ALA A 15 31.89 -4.20 -33.41
N GLY A 16 30.88 -4.23 -32.55
CA GLY A 16 29.48 -4.36 -32.99
C GLY A 16 28.73 -5.57 -32.45
N HIS A 17 28.53 -5.64 -31.13
CA HIS A 17 27.43 -6.43 -30.56
C HIS A 17 26.49 -5.48 -29.83
N GLY A 18 25.55 -4.90 -30.56
CA GLY A 18 24.56 -3.99 -29.97
C GLY A 18 23.75 -3.26 -31.02
N THR A 19 22.61 -3.86 -31.38
CA THR A 19 21.51 -3.27 -32.14
C THR A 19 21.82 -2.86 -33.58
N ALA A 20 21.89 -3.85 -34.48
CA ALA A 20 21.58 -3.62 -35.88
C ALA A 20 20.09 -3.26 -35.99
N GLY A 21 19.80 -2.20 -36.75
CA GLY A 21 18.52 -1.49 -36.74
C GLY A 21 17.30 -2.37 -36.99
N ALA A 22 16.48 -2.51 -35.97
CA ALA A 22 15.13 -3.00 -36.10
C ALA A 22 14.19 -1.80 -35.96
N ALA A 23 13.44 -1.50 -37.03
CA ALA A 23 12.38 -0.48 -37.02
C ALA A 23 11.17 -0.90 -36.14
N GLU A 24 11.16 -2.16 -35.70
CA GLU A 24 10.25 -2.74 -34.71
C GLU A 24 11.04 -3.45 -33.60
N GLY A 25 10.43 -3.68 -32.43
CA GLY A 25 11.10 -4.31 -31.30
C GLY A 25 11.56 -5.75 -31.57
N VAL A 26 12.80 -6.10 -31.18
CA VAL A 26 13.33 -7.47 -31.26
C VAL A 26 12.92 -8.25 -30.01
N ALA A 27 12.18 -9.35 -30.19
CA ALA A 27 11.83 -10.25 -29.10
C ALA A 27 13.03 -11.14 -28.70
N ILE A 28 13.43 -11.06 -27.43
CA ILE A 28 14.45 -11.93 -26.83
C ILE A 28 13.75 -13.04 -26.03
N SER A 29 14.05 -14.31 -26.34
CA SER A 29 13.47 -15.48 -25.67
C SER A 29 14.52 -16.27 -24.87
N ASN A 30 14.07 -17.21 -24.03
CA ASN A 30 14.92 -18.04 -23.15
C ASN A 30 15.78 -17.26 -22.14
N LEU A 31 15.30 -16.09 -21.73
CA LEU A 31 15.96 -15.30 -20.70
C LEU A 31 15.70 -15.92 -19.31
N ALA A 32 16.77 -16.40 -18.67
CA ALA A 32 16.72 -16.83 -17.29
C ALA A 32 16.31 -15.65 -16.37
N PRO A 33 15.68 -15.90 -15.22
CA PRO A 33 15.38 -14.84 -14.26
C PRO A 33 16.65 -14.08 -13.87
N GLY A 34 16.62 -12.74 -13.96
CA GLY A 34 17.74 -11.90 -13.53
C GLY A 34 17.97 -12.00 -12.02
N VAL A 35 19.23 -11.99 -11.60
CA VAL A 35 19.64 -12.14 -10.19
C VAL A 35 20.43 -10.92 -9.71
N GLN A 36 21.27 -10.34 -10.56
CA GLN A 36 22.04 -9.13 -10.25
C GLN A 36 21.25 -7.85 -10.61
N PRO A 37 21.54 -6.70 -9.99
CA PRO A 37 20.83 -5.44 -10.25
C PRO A 37 20.89 -4.94 -11.71
N ALA A 38 21.92 -5.35 -12.46
CA ALA A 38 22.12 -4.98 -13.86
C ALA A 38 21.62 -6.06 -14.85
N ASP A 39 21.04 -7.17 -14.36
CA ASP A 39 20.55 -8.24 -15.22
C ASP A 39 19.23 -7.85 -15.90
N ALA A 40 19.00 -8.41 -17.08
CA ALA A 40 17.73 -8.27 -17.77
C ALA A 40 16.63 -9.08 -17.06
N VAL A 41 15.45 -8.48 -16.91
CA VAL A 41 14.26 -9.13 -16.32
C VAL A 41 13.44 -9.81 -17.41
N ASN A 42 12.90 -10.99 -17.09
CA ASN A 42 11.96 -11.66 -17.99
C ASN A 42 10.51 -11.25 -17.72
N VAL A 43 9.61 -11.57 -18.67
CA VAL A 43 8.17 -11.23 -18.56
C VAL A 43 7.50 -11.93 -17.37
N GLY A 44 8.01 -13.07 -16.93
CA GLY A 44 7.52 -13.77 -15.74
C GLY A 44 7.73 -12.93 -14.47
N GLN A 45 8.94 -12.39 -14.28
CA GLN A 45 9.26 -11.49 -13.17
C GLN A 45 8.44 -10.19 -13.25
N LEU A 46 8.30 -9.61 -14.44
CA LEU A 46 7.48 -8.40 -14.62
C LEU A 46 5.99 -8.65 -14.30
N SER A 47 5.45 -9.79 -14.73
CA SER A 47 4.06 -10.17 -14.46
C SER A 47 3.82 -10.39 -12.97
N GLN A 48 4.80 -10.98 -12.27
CA GLN A 48 4.76 -11.13 -10.82
C GLN A 48 4.77 -9.76 -10.12
N THR A 49 5.61 -8.82 -10.56
CA THR A 49 5.59 -7.44 -10.06
C THR A 49 4.22 -6.79 -10.30
N GLY A 50 3.62 -6.98 -11.46
CA GLY A 50 2.27 -6.48 -11.75
C GLY A 50 1.17 -7.09 -10.86
N ALA A 51 1.33 -8.34 -10.41
CA ALA A 51 0.44 -8.94 -9.41
C ALA A 51 0.63 -8.28 -8.03
N VAL A 52 1.88 -8.11 -7.59
CA VAL A 52 2.20 -7.43 -6.32
C VAL A 52 1.67 -6.00 -6.30
N LEU A 53 1.81 -5.26 -7.40
CA LEU A 53 1.31 -3.88 -7.49
C LEU A 53 -0.21 -3.81 -7.35
N ARG A 54 -0.96 -4.73 -7.95
CA ARG A 54 -2.42 -4.79 -7.81
C ARG A 54 -2.85 -5.13 -6.38
N ASP A 55 -2.09 -5.96 -5.69
CA ASP A 55 -2.33 -6.27 -4.28
C ASP A 55 -2.06 -5.06 -3.39
N VAL A 56 -0.95 -4.34 -3.61
CA VAL A 56 -0.64 -3.09 -2.90
C VAL A 56 -1.70 -2.03 -3.16
N GLU A 57 -2.15 -1.87 -4.40
CA GLU A 57 -3.22 -0.94 -4.77
C GLU A 57 -4.51 -1.25 -4.02
N ARG A 58 -4.89 -2.55 -3.97
CA ARG A 58 -6.06 -3.01 -3.23
C ARG A 58 -5.94 -2.70 -1.75
N VAL A 59 -4.83 -3.05 -1.11
CA VAL A 59 -4.60 -2.81 0.33
C VAL A 59 -4.59 -1.32 0.66
N ALA A 60 -4.01 -0.49 -0.22
CA ALA A 60 -3.97 0.95 -0.02
C ALA A 60 -5.37 1.57 -0.09
N TYR A 61 -6.16 1.25 -1.12
CA TYR A 61 -7.51 1.80 -1.27
C TYR A 61 -8.53 1.20 -0.31
N SER A 62 -8.40 -0.09 0.02
CA SER A 62 -9.20 -0.72 1.08
C SER A 62 -8.88 -0.08 2.43
N GLY A 63 -7.60 0.21 2.70
CA GLY A 63 -7.11 0.93 3.87
C GLY A 63 -7.72 2.32 4.03
N THR A 64 -7.75 3.13 2.96
CA THR A 64 -8.37 4.47 3.02
C THR A 64 -9.88 4.38 3.19
N ALA A 65 -10.56 3.47 2.48
CA ALA A 65 -11.99 3.24 2.66
C ALA A 65 -12.32 2.83 4.11
N MET A 66 -11.50 1.95 4.71
CA MET A 66 -11.61 1.57 6.12
C MET A 66 -11.45 2.79 7.02
N ALA A 67 -10.43 3.61 6.83
CA ALA A 67 -10.23 4.83 7.62
C ALA A 67 -11.43 5.79 7.52
N VAL A 68 -12.00 5.95 6.32
CA VAL A 68 -13.22 6.75 6.11
C VAL A 68 -14.40 6.14 6.88
N ALA A 69 -14.59 4.82 6.81
CA ALA A 69 -15.63 4.14 7.57
C ALA A 69 -15.45 4.36 9.08
N MET A 70 -14.23 4.21 9.59
CA MET A 70 -13.93 4.25 11.03
C MET A 70 -14.15 5.62 11.66
N THR A 71 -13.90 6.70 10.92
CA THR A 71 -14.18 8.06 11.39
C THR A 71 -15.67 8.36 11.42
N ALA A 72 -16.43 7.75 10.50
CA ALA A 72 -17.87 7.87 10.41
C ALA A 72 -18.64 6.95 11.37
N ALA A 73 -17.96 6.07 12.13
CA ALA A 73 -18.57 5.18 13.13
C ALA A 73 -19.43 6.01 14.09
N TYR A 74 -20.72 6.04 13.79
CA TYR A 74 -21.65 6.96 14.41
C TYR A 74 -21.86 6.54 15.85
N VAL A 75 -21.51 7.47 16.73
CA VAL A 75 -21.65 7.29 18.16
C VAL A 75 -22.59 8.40 18.62
N PRO A 76 -23.87 8.09 18.94
CA PRO A 76 -24.79 9.06 19.49
C PRO A 76 -24.23 9.64 20.80
N ALA A 77 -24.67 10.84 21.19
CA ALA A 77 -24.11 11.54 22.34
C ALA A 77 -24.22 10.70 23.63
N LEU A 78 -23.08 10.36 24.24
CA LEU A 78 -22.98 9.54 25.45
C LEU A 78 -23.12 10.42 26.68
N GLN A 79 -23.94 9.99 27.63
CA GLN A 79 -23.94 10.51 29.00
C GLN A 79 -22.78 9.87 29.80
N PRO A 80 -22.37 10.47 30.94
CA PRO A 80 -21.31 9.92 31.78
C PRO A 80 -21.64 8.49 32.24
N GLY A 81 -20.70 7.57 32.06
CA GLY A 81 -20.87 6.13 32.36
C GLY A 81 -21.51 5.30 31.25
N GLU A 82 -22.01 5.92 30.18
CA GLU A 82 -22.59 5.19 29.06
C GLU A 82 -21.52 4.58 28.13
N LYS A 83 -21.95 3.55 27.41
CA LYS A 83 -21.18 2.82 26.41
C LYS A 83 -21.99 2.82 25.13
N THR A 84 -21.31 2.95 24.00
CA THR A 84 -21.96 2.95 22.70
C THR A 84 -21.25 1.98 21.76
N VAL A 85 -22.01 1.50 20.80
CA VAL A 85 -21.47 0.87 19.61
C VAL A 85 -22.00 1.61 18.39
N GLY A 86 -21.14 1.79 17.39
CA GLY A 86 -21.44 2.49 16.15
C GLY A 86 -21.06 1.63 14.96
N LEU A 87 -21.83 1.73 13.89
CA LEU A 87 -21.54 1.05 12.63
C LEU A 87 -21.41 2.12 11.56
N ALA A 88 -20.44 1.97 10.67
CA ALA A 88 -20.24 2.92 9.59
C ALA A 88 -19.68 2.28 8.34
N PHE A 89 -19.90 2.97 7.23
CA PHE A 89 -19.52 2.53 5.90
C PHE A 89 -18.68 3.62 5.25
N GLY A 90 -17.65 3.21 4.52
CA GLY A 90 -16.74 4.09 3.79
C GLY A 90 -16.55 3.58 2.37
N SER A 91 -16.37 4.49 1.43
CA SER A 91 -16.10 4.16 0.03
C SER A 91 -15.01 5.08 -0.50
N TYR A 92 -14.05 4.52 -1.24
CA TYR A 92 -12.94 5.25 -1.83
C TYR A 92 -12.49 4.62 -3.15
N ARG A 93 -12.53 5.39 -4.25
CA ARG A 93 -12.14 4.96 -5.62
C ARG A 93 -12.68 3.58 -6.03
N GLY A 94 -13.90 3.23 -5.63
CA GLY A 94 -14.56 1.95 -5.95
C GLY A 94 -14.33 0.83 -4.93
N TYR A 95 -13.51 1.04 -3.91
CA TYR A 95 -13.35 0.15 -2.78
C TYR A 95 -14.29 0.56 -1.64
N THR A 96 -14.95 -0.40 -1.02
CA THR A 96 -15.87 -0.16 0.10
C THR A 96 -15.35 -0.84 1.35
N ALA A 97 -15.69 -0.27 2.50
CA ALA A 97 -15.33 -0.77 3.81
C ALA A 97 -16.48 -0.56 4.78
N VAL A 98 -16.55 -1.44 5.78
CA VAL A 98 -17.45 -1.32 6.91
C VAL A 98 -16.64 -1.25 8.19
N SER A 99 -17.15 -0.55 9.20
CA SER A 99 -16.51 -0.43 10.50
C SER A 99 -17.51 -0.54 11.64
N LEU A 100 -17.01 -1.02 12.77
CA LEU A 100 -17.67 -1.22 14.04
C LEU A 100 -16.86 -0.51 15.11
N GLY A 101 -17.42 0.56 15.69
CA GLY A 101 -16.81 1.37 16.73
C GLY A 101 -17.43 1.09 18.09
N PHE A 102 -16.63 1.07 19.14
CA PHE A 102 -17.05 1.14 20.53
C PHE A 102 -16.49 2.43 21.14
N ARG A 103 -17.30 3.18 21.89
CA ARG A 103 -16.82 4.32 22.69
C ARG A 103 -17.46 4.30 24.07
N THR A 104 -16.78 4.84 25.06
CA THR A 104 -17.32 5.01 26.41
C THR A 104 -16.76 6.26 27.05
N LEU A 105 -17.59 6.88 27.89
CA LEU A 105 -17.25 8.06 28.66
C LEU A 105 -17.20 7.64 30.13
N SER A 106 -16.10 7.98 30.81
CA SER A 106 -15.94 7.72 32.25
C SER A 106 -17.06 8.40 33.04
N ASP A 107 -17.40 7.85 34.21
CA ASP A 107 -18.51 8.33 35.05
C ASP A 107 -18.38 9.81 35.44
N ASP A 108 -17.15 10.32 35.55
CA ASP A 108 -16.86 11.74 35.82
C ASP A 108 -17.07 12.66 34.60
N GLY A 109 -17.40 12.12 33.42
CA GLY A 109 -17.59 12.86 32.16
C GLY A 109 -16.31 13.54 31.63
N ARG A 110 -15.16 13.31 32.26
CA ARG A 110 -13.89 13.99 31.97
C ARG A 110 -13.00 13.24 31.00
N THR A 111 -13.12 11.91 30.95
CA THR A 111 -12.26 11.03 30.15
C THR A 111 -13.12 10.19 29.23
N ALA A 112 -12.87 10.26 27.93
CA ALA A 112 -13.52 9.44 26.93
C ALA A 112 -12.48 8.52 26.28
N TRP A 113 -12.84 7.27 26.01
CA TRP A 113 -12.02 6.40 25.18
C TRP A 113 -12.87 5.64 24.18
N GLY A 114 -12.22 5.20 23.11
CA GLY A 114 -12.89 4.55 22.01
C GLY A 114 -11.96 3.65 21.23
N MET A 115 -12.56 2.70 20.54
CA MET A 115 -11.90 1.82 19.60
C MET A 115 -12.80 1.55 18.42
N THR A 116 -12.24 1.31 17.26
CA THR A 116 -12.99 0.97 16.05
C THR A 116 -12.25 -0.10 15.29
N LEU A 117 -12.99 -1.10 14.81
CA LEU A 117 -12.53 -2.13 13.90
C LEU A 117 -13.14 -1.87 12.53
N ALA A 118 -12.40 -2.09 11.46
CA ALA A 118 -12.92 -2.03 10.11
C ALA A 118 -12.49 -3.22 9.27
N SER A 119 -13.31 -3.55 8.29
CA SER A 119 -13.05 -4.59 7.31
C SER A 119 -13.44 -4.12 5.92
N ALA A 120 -12.55 -4.38 4.95
CA ALA A 120 -12.74 -4.12 3.54
C ALA A 120 -12.54 -5.42 2.74
N GLY A 121 -13.38 -6.42 3.02
CA GLY A 121 -13.36 -7.72 2.37
C GLY A 121 -12.27 -8.66 2.90
N ARG A 122 -11.04 -8.52 2.38
CA ARG A 122 -9.89 -9.36 2.79
C ARG A 122 -9.02 -8.69 3.86
N ASP A 123 -9.02 -7.36 3.90
CA ASP A 123 -8.19 -6.58 4.80
C ASP A 123 -9.00 -6.12 6.02
N TRP A 124 -8.31 -5.93 7.14
CA TRP A 124 -8.88 -5.44 8.39
C TRP A 124 -7.99 -4.36 9.01
N GLY A 125 -8.61 -3.45 9.76
CA GLY A 125 -7.96 -2.33 10.42
C GLY A 125 -8.51 -2.09 11.81
N PHE A 126 -7.71 -1.46 12.68
CA PHE A 126 -8.08 -1.12 14.05
C PHE A 126 -7.60 0.29 14.41
N ASN A 127 -8.40 0.99 15.21
CA ASN A 127 -8.06 2.28 15.78
C ASN A 127 -8.49 2.29 17.24
N ALA A 128 -7.71 2.93 18.11
CA ALA A 128 -8.12 3.27 19.46
C ALA A 128 -7.62 4.66 19.82
N GLY A 129 -8.36 5.33 20.70
CA GLY A 129 -8.05 6.68 21.15
C GLY A 129 -8.62 6.96 22.52
N ILE A 130 -7.98 7.89 23.23
CA ILE A 130 -8.40 8.42 24.52
C ILE A 130 -8.37 9.95 24.46
N GLY A 131 -9.31 10.60 25.13
CA GLY A 131 -9.38 12.04 25.25
C GLY A 131 -9.76 12.43 26.67
N TRP A 132 -9.22 13.55 27.14
CA TRP A 132 -9.52 14.11 28.46
C TRP A 132 -9.81 15.60 28.33
N LYS A 133 -10.76 16.09 29.13
CA LYS A 133 -11.11 17.51 29.20
C LYS A 133 -10.14 18.24 30.14
N LEU A 134 -9.42 19.24 29.64
CA LEU A 134 -8.60 20.09 30.50
C LEU A 134 -9.49 21.02 31.36
N PRO A 135 -9.08 21.33 32.60
CA PRO A 135 -9.71 22.39 33.37
C PRO A 135 -9.56 23.71 32.62
N ARG A 136 -10.64 24.49 32.48
CA ARG A 136 -10.52 25.88 32.03
C ARG A 136 -9.83 26.66 33.14
N GLY A 137 -8.58 27.05 32.92
CA GLY A 137 -7.86 27.94 33.83
C GLY A 137 -8.47 29.33 33.75
N GLY A 138 -9.09 29.79 34.84
CA GLY A 138 -9.38 31.20 35.06
C GLY A 138 -10.74 31.47 35.68
N GLU A 139 -10.80 31.45 37.02
CA GLU A 139 -11.51 32.46 37.82
C GLU A 139 -10.70 32.69 39.10
N ARG A 140 -9.89 33.75 39.08
CA ARG A 140 -9.42 34.49 40.26
C ARG A 140 -9.68 35.96 39.96
#